data_AF-A0A927HD67-F1
#
_entry.id   AF-A0A927HD67-F1
#
_cell.length_a   1.000
_cell.length_b   1.000
_cell.length_c   1.000
_cell.angle_alpha   90.00
_cell.angle_beta   90.00
_cell.angle_gamma   90.00
#
_symmetry.space_group_name_H-M   'P 1'
#
loop_
_entity.id
_entity.type
_entity.pdbx_description
1 polymer ?
#
loop_
_entity_poly.entity_id
_entity_poly.type
_entity_poly.pdbx_seq_one_letter_code
_entity_poly.pdbx_strand_id
1 'polypeptide(L)'
;MRQERSQEELLQDLIEIEVDDGLIAGAVLILIGAILNAIGITQVLLTKSPRGAEGVIIGNGVASIGNVMQAVARKGYTSAKNLKGTIPV
;
A
#
# COMPACT_ATOMS: atom_id res chain seq x y z
N MET A 1 35.49 -16.14 4.83
CA MET A 1 35.52 -14.67 4.65
C MET A 1 34.12 -14.15 4.94
N ARG A 2 33.93 -13.46 6.07
CA ARG A 2 32.63 -12.85 6.43
C ARG A 2 32.57 -11.54 5.63
N GLN A 3 31.73 -11.49 4.61
CA GLN A 3 31.60 -10.32 3.76
C GLN A 3 30.95 -9.23 4.61
N GLU A 4 31.75 -8.26 5.06
CA GLU A 4 31.26 -7.09 5.75
C GLU A 4 30.46 -6.27 4.74
N ARG A 5 29.13 -6.37 4.83
CA ARG A 5 28.23 -5.58 3.98
C ARG A 5 28.50 -4.11 4.21
N SER A 6 28.62 -3.36 3.13
CA SER A 6 28.76 -1.90 3.21
C SER A 6 27.52 -1.31 3.89
N GLN A 7 27.68 -0.25 4.68
CA GLN A 7 26.56 0.47 5.30
C GLN A 7 25.47 0.85 4.28
N GLU A 8 25.87 1.12 3.03
CA GLU A 8 24.95 1.44 1.94
C GLU A 8 24.08 0.26 1.50
N GLU A 9 24.62 -0.97 1.52
CA GLU A 9 23.86 -2.18 1.18
C GLU A 9 22.83 -2.48 2.28
N LEU A 10 23.21 -2.26 3.55
CA LEU A 10 22.29 -2.43 4.68
C LEU A 10 21.13 -1.44 4.64
N LEU A 11 21.41 -0.18 4.32
CA LEU A 11 20.38 0.84 4.16
C LEU A 11 19.46 0.52 2.98
N GLN A 12 20.01 0.01 1.89
CA GLN A 12 19.25 -0.35 0.70
C GLN A 12 18.30 -1.53 0.97
N ASP A 13 18.79 -2.60 1.59
CA ASP A 13 17.95 -3.73 2.01
C ASP A 13 16.83 -3.28 2.96
N LEU A 14 17.15 -2.39 3.91
CA LEU A 14 16.16 -1.90 4.87
C LEU A 14 15.04 -1.10 4.18
N ILE A 15 15.40 -0.21 3.26
CA ILE A 15 14.43 0.57 2.48
C ILE A 15 13.57 -0.35 1.60
N GLU A 16 14.15 -1.38 0.99
CA GLU A 16 13.43 -2.31 0.12
C GLU A 16 12.40 -3.13 0.92
N ILE A 17 12.79 -3.63 2.10
CA ILE A 17 11.88 -4.35 3.02
C ILE A 17 10.73 -3.44 3.47
N GLU A 18 11.02 -2.22 3.91
CA GLU A 18 9.98 -1.29 4.39
C GLU A 18 8.98 -0.92 3.29
N VAL A 19 9.46 -0.81 2.05
CA VAL A 19 8.63 -0.51 0.89
C VAL A 19 7.74 -1.68 0.53
N ASP A 20 8.27 -2.90 0.52
CA ASP A 20 7.50 -4.12 0.26
C ASP A 20 6.42 -4.34 1.32
N ASP A 21 6.75 -4.16 2.60
CA ASP A 21 5.79 -4.25 3.69
C ASP A 21 4.66 -3.21 3.53
N GLY A 22 5.01 -1.97 3.17
CA GLY A 22 4.04 -0.90 2.89
C GLY A 22 3.15 -1.20 1.68
N LEU A 23 3.70 -1.83 0.63
CA LEU A 23 2.95 -2.25 -0.54
C LEU A 23 1.96 -3.38 -0.22
N ILE A 24 2.43 -4.40 0.51
CA ILE A 24 1.63 -5.56 0.93
C ILE A 24 0.50 -5.12 1.84
N ALA A 25 0.80 -4.34 2.89
CA ALA A 25 -0.21 -3.85 3.80
C ALA A 25 -1.27 -3.00 3.05
N GLY A 26 -0.85 -2.21 2.05
CA GLY A 26 -1.76 -1.42 1.23
C GLY A 26 -2.65 -2.29 0.35
N ALA A 27 -2.10 -3.37 -0.20
CA ALA A 27 -2.85 -4.33 -1.00
C ALA A 27 -3.92 -5.06 -0.18
N VAL A 28 -3.61 -5.41 1.07
CA VAL A 28 -4.57 -6.03 1.99
C VAL A 28 -5.76 -5.10 2.25
N LEU A 29 -5.51 -3.80 2.49
CA LEU A 29 -6.59 -2.83 2.67
C LEU A 29 -7.44 -2.67 1.40
N ILE A 30 -6.80 -2.59 0.23
CA ILE A 30 -7.53 -2.57 -1.05
C ILE A 30 -8.41 -3.81 -1.22
N LEU A 31 -7.89 -5.00 -0.90
CA LEU A 31 -8.65 -6.25 -0.97
C LEU A 31 -9.86 -6.24 -0.03
N ILE A 32 -9.68 -5.81 1.22
CA ILE A 32 -10.78 -5.68 2.18
C ILE A 32 -11.83 -4.70 1.65
N GLY A 33 -11.41 -3.53 1.17
CA GLY A 33 -12.31 -2.54 0.58
C GLY A 33 -13.08 -3.09 -0.63
N ALA A 34 -12.43 -3.86 -1.49
CA ALA A 34 -13.04 -4.50 -2.65
C ALA A 34 -14.10 -5.55 -2.23
N ILE A 35 -13.84 -6.34 -1.19
CA ILE A 35 -14.81 -7.31 -0.64
C ILE A 35 -16.03 -6.57 -0.09
N LEU A 36 -15.83 -5.50 0.68
CA LEU A 36 -16.93 -4.68 1.21
C LEU A 36 -17.76 -4.04 0.09
N ASN A 37 -17.11 -3.57 -0.97
CA ASN A 37 -17.80 -3.08 -2.16
C ASN A 37 -18.62 -4.17 -2.84
N ALA A 38 -18.06 -5.36 -3.04
CA ALA A 38 -18.78 -6.46 -3.67
C ALA A 38 -20.02 -6.85 -2.85
N ILE A 39 -19.90 -6.92 -1.52
CA ILE A 39 -21.01 -7.17 -0.61
C ILE A 39 -22.05 -6.04 -0.70
N GLY A 40 -21.62 -4.78 -0.68
CA GLY A 40 -22.49 -3.61 -0.75
C GLY A 40 -23.28 -3.53 -2.06
N ILE A 41 -22.58 -3.67 -3.19
CA ILE A 41 -23.19 -3.72 -4.53
C ILE A 41 -24.21 -4.86 -4.62
N THR A 42 -23.86 -6.05 -4.10
CA THR A 42 -24.77 -7.20 -4.09
C THR A 42 -26.06 -6.88 -3.32
N GLN A 43 -25.97 -6.21 -2.17
CA GLN A 43 -27.14 -5.77 -1.42
C GLN A 43 -27.96 -4.71 -2.15
N VAL A 44 -27.32 -3.71 -2.76
CA VAL A 44 -28.05 -2.70 -3.55
C VAL A 44 -28.81 -3.36 -4.71
N LEU A 45 -28.15 -4.28 -5.43
CA LEU A 45 -28.74 -4.91 -6.61
C LEU A 45 -29.84 -5.91 -6.28
N LEU A 46 -29.63 -6.77 -5.28
CA LEU A 46 -30.56 -7.86 -4.98
C LEU A 46 -31.66 -7.47 -4.00
N THR A 47 -31.35 -6.64 -2.99
CA THR A 47 -32.29 -6.32 -1.92
C THR A 47 -32.77 -4.88 -1.96
N LYS A 48 -32.24 -4.04 -2.87
CA LYS A 48 -32.50 -2.59 -2.93
C LYS A 48 -32.30 -1.90 -1.58
N SER A 49 -31.41 -2.46 -0.75
CA SER A 49 -31.18 -2.00 0.61
C SER A 49 -30.31 -0.74 0.61
N PRO A 50 -30.71 0.35 1.29
CA PRO A 50 -29.87 1.52 1.51
C PRO A 50 -28.54 1.20 2.19
N ARG A 51 -28.51 0.14 3.02
CA ARG A 51 -27.29 -0.33 3.70
C ARG A 51 -26.25 -0.88 2.72
N GLY A 52 -26.68 -1.30 1.53
CA GLY A 52 -25.76 -1.68 0.46
C GLY A 52 -24.93 -0.49 -0.02
N ALA A 53 -25.55 0.69 -0.16
CA ALA A 53 -24.85 1.91 -0.57
C ALA A 53 -23.85 2.36 0.51
N GLU A 54 -24.21 2.25 1.79
CA GLU A 54 -23.27 2.48 2.91
C GLU A 54 -22.06 1.53 2.83
N GLY A 55 -22.29 0.25 2.55
CA GLY A 55 -21.22 -0.74 2.37
C GLY A 55 -20.24 -0.39 1.24
N VAL A 56 -20.75 0.15 0.12
CA VAL A 56 -19.90 0.62 -1.00
C VAL A 56 -19.08 1.85 -0.61
N ILE A 57 -19.66 2.78 0.14
CA ILE A 57 -18.93 3.97 0.61
C ILE A 57 -17.80 3.54 1.55
N ILE A 58 -18.07 2.64 2.49
CA ILE A 58 -17.06 2.11 3.42
C ILE A 58 -15.96 1.36 2.65
N GLY A 59 -16.33 0.49 1.72
CA GLY A 59 -15.36 -0.27 0.92
C GLY A 59 -14.43 0.63 0.10
N ASN A 60 -14.97 1.66 -0.55
CA ASN A 60 -14.18 2.68 -1.24
C ASN A 60 -13.25 3.46 -0.30
N GLY A 61 -13.72 3.79 0.92
CA GLY A 61 -12.90 4.44 1.93
C GLY A 61 -11.69 3.60 2.33
N VAL A 62 -11.91 2.32 2.65
CA VAL A 62 -10.83 1.40 3.02
C VAL A 62 -9.84 1.20 1.87
N ALA A 63 -10.32 1.02 0.64
CA ALA A 63 -9.45 0.87 -0.53
C ALA A 63 -8.61 2.13 -0.79
N SER A 64 -9.18 3.32 -0.54
CA SER A 64 -8.46 4.59 -0.66
C SER A 64 -7.31 4.70 0.34
N ILE A 65 -7.50 4.24 1.59
CA ILE A 65 -6.42 4.20 2.59
C ILE A 65 -5.29 3.28 2.11
N GLY A 66 -5.63 2.10 1.57
CA GLY A 66 -4.64 1.18 1.00
C GLY A 66 -3.86 1.81 -0.16
N ASN A 67 -4.54 2.51 -1.08
CA ASN A 67 -3.90 3.24 -2.18
C ASN A 67 -2.94 4.33 -1.67
N VAL A 68 -3.34 5.10 -0.66
CA VAL A 68 -2.47 6.12 -0.05
C VAL A 68 -1.24 5.48 0.56
N MET A 69 -1.39 4.37 1.28
CA MET A 69 -0.27 3.68 1.91
C MET A 69 0.74 3.15 0.87
N GLN A 70 0.26 2.54 -0.23
CA GLN A 70 1.14 2.14 -1.33
C GLN A 70 1.84 3.34 -1.99
N ALA A 71 1.15 4.47 -2.13
CA ALA A 71 1.74 5.68 -2.69
C ALA A 71 2.84 6.25 -1.79
N VAL A 72 2.64 6.25 -0.46
CA VAL A 72 3.65 6.69 0.52
C VAL A 72 4.86 5.78 0.49
N ALA A 73 4.67 4.45 0.49
CA ALA A 73 5.77 3.47 0.39
C ALA A 73 6.60 3.70 -0.88
N ARG A 74 5.96 3.82 -2.05
CA ARG A 74 6.65 4.10 -3.33
C ARG A 74 7.36 5.44 -3.35
N LYS A 75 6.78 6.47 -2.72
CA LYS A 75 7.41 7.80 -2.61
C LYS A 75 8.64 7.77 -1.71
N GLY A 76 8.59 7.03 -0.60
CA GLY A 76 9.74 6.77 0.26
C GLY A 76 10.89 6.13 -0.51
N TYR A 77 10.60 5.03 -1.23
CA TYR A 77 11.56 4.35 -2.10
C TYR A 77 12.22 5.30 -3.12
N THR A 78 11.40 6.09 -3.82
CA THR A 78 11.88 7.02 -4.86
C THR A 78 12.75 8.12 -4.28
N SER A 79 12.37 8.66 -3.13
CA SER A 79 13.13 9.72 -2.44
C SER A 79 14.48 9.19 -1.95
N ALA A 80 14.51 7.98 -1.39
CA ALA A 80 15.73 7.31 -0.98
C ALA A 80 16.67 7.03 -2.16
N LYS A 81 16.14 6.58 -3.29
CA LYS A 81 16.91 6.36 -4.52
C LYS A 81 17.53 7.66 -5.06
N ASN A 82 16.79 8.77 -5.04
CA ASN A 82 17.26 10.06 -5.54
C ASN A 82 18.37 10.69 -4.67
N LEU A 83 18.32 10.51 -3.34
CA LEU A 83 19.39 10.95 -2.44
C LEU A 83 20.73 10.30 -2.82
N LYS A 84 20.71 9.01 -3.22
CA LYS A 84 21.91 8.29 -3.66
C LYS A 84 22.51 8.83 -4.97
N GLY A 85 21.70 9.40 -5.86
CA GLY A 85 22.16 10.02 -7.11
C GLY A 85 22.74 11.43 -6.96
N THR A 86 22.62 12.05 -5.78
CA THR A 86 23.05 13.45 -5.54
C THR A 86 24.32 13.55 -4.70
N ILE A 87 24.80 12.44 -4.12
CA ILE A 87 26.07 12.38 -3.38
C ILE A 87 27.17 12.02 -4.39
N PRO A 88 28.11 12.92 -4.72
CA PRO A 88 29.28 12.55 -5.51
C PRO A 88 30.15 11.61 -4.67
N VAL A 89 30.42 10.42 -5.21
CA VAL A 89 31.49 9.52 -4.76
C VAL A 89 32.86 10.09 -5.13
#